data_AF-A0A640KQF9-F1
#
_entry.id   AF-A0A640KQF9-F1
#
_cell.length_a   1.000
_cell.length_b   1.000
_cell.length_c   1.000
_cell.angle_alpha   90.00
_cell.angle_beta   90.00
_cell.angle_gamma   90.00
#
_symmetry.space_group_name_H-M   'P 1'
#
loop_
_entity.id
_entity.type
_entity.pdbx_description
1 polymer ?
#
loop_
_entity_poly.entity_id
_entity_poly.type
_entity_poly.pdbx_seq_one_letter_code
_entity_poly.pdbx_strand_id
1 'polypeptide(L)'
;MPVKPQFTWEQTGEDVLLNITIKGCKKDAVDVLIADLFVKVNAPPQYLLALDLLHEIDPSKSSQYFTDAQDGIILHVKLHKMEGGRVWDALSVHQSSLGKQALLQRRQESMQRAEQRYRAQLDARVTQRETEKRRMLEAQWEVEKAQRAQIEQRVKEEKDAAETELYAWEDGCATPAADTASASPLPLGNNQPAGPSQYSADVSAADTAPTATSSLSPSLPQAFPPVKLAASSSAATLPAIRQADTVNVTIEFTPKTFAMPTRSHGDEEYYRQSRYKPVSIEDTPMFWKERADKCYRTQQWKAAANAYSESIKRDGAFLTCVMNRSACYLQMADYKRAIEDCSLALTMLANTPASEVTQERYRGLMTKLHARRGAAYCWADDLKSGVADMRMAAAYRDPTCDDNVAADLAMIEAQMRVRGITEDDVRADPLSTRMQEAAAQYYHGSYEGAEATYNAILKEQPFHMKAQGNLAATLLRAGKFTQALEVCDGIVQFCSEVASALEQPGGLTGDQLDSDDEEDEDEPGWATSNTESAAAENEGASNRDTLVRQRRAAAKKLSEQSGHVYMLLKAYVRSAAALCGVKEYHKAHGYLERALRITPYDNDLRDDCNRLAEKIRMDRLIAASAGAARAQKAAA
;
A
#
# COMPACT_ATOMS: atom_id res chain seq x y z
N MET A 1 40.38 22.38 19.45
CA MET A 1 40.36 22.28 17.96
C MET A 1 40.51 20.80 17.60
N PRO A 2 39.97 20.33 16.46
CA PRO A 2 40.25 18.98 15.99
C PRO A 2 41.75 18.81 15.70
N VAL A 3 42.28 17.63 16.00
CA VAL A 3 43.68 17.26 15.85
C VAL A 3 43.93 16.73 14.44
N LYS A 4 45.11 16.97 13.86
CA LYS A 4 45.50 16.29 12.63
C LYS A 4 45.81 14.82 12.96
N PRO A 5 45.15 13.82 12.34
CA PRO A 5 45.52 12.42 12.53
C PRO A 5 46.94 12.18 11.97
N GLN A 6 47.63 11.17 12.49
CA GLN A 6 48.90 10.73 11.92
C GLN A 6 48.62 10.03 10.59
N PHE A 7 49.42 10.35 9.56
CA PHE A 7 49.30 9.71 8.26
C PHE A 7 50.68 9.50 7.63
N THR A 8 50.82 8.42 6.87
CA THR A 8 51.93 8.21 5.94
C THR A 8 51.39 8.21 4.51
N TRP A 9 52.26 8.49 3.53
CA TRP A 9 51.91 8.43 2.12
C TRP A 9 53.03 7.80 1.30
N GLU A 10 52.63 7.10 0.24
CA GLU A 10 53.49 6.44 -0.73
C GLU A 10 52.93 6.72 -2.13
N GLN A 11 53.69 6.43 -3.19
CA GLN A 11 53.20 6.59 -4.56
C GLN A 11 53.75 5.51 -5.50
N THR A 12 52.93 5.15 -6.48
CA THR A 12 53.33 4.34 -7.64
C THR A 12 53.41 5.24 -8.88
N GLY A 13 53.62 4.66 -10.06
CA GLY A 13 53.49 5.39 -11.33
C GLY A 13 52.07 5.93 -11.55
N GLU A 14 51.03 5.22 -11.12
CA GLU A 14 49.62 5.52 -11.42
C GLU A 14 48.86 6.11 -10.23
N ASP A 15 49.29 5.83 -9.00
CA ASP A 15 48.50 6.11 -7.80
C ASP A 15 49.32 6.80 -6.70
N VAL A 16 48.61 7.45 -5.77
CA VAL A 16 49.12 7.90 -4.47
C VAL A 16 48.35 7.15 -3.38
N LEU A 17 49.06 6.52 -2.47
CA LEU A 17 48.52 5.71 -1.38
C LEU A 17 48.67 6.49 -0.07
N LEU A 18 47.57 6.65 0.67
CA LEU A 18 47.51 7.45 1.89
C LEU A 18 46.97 6.60 3.04
N ASN A 19 47.79 6.38 4.07
CA ASN A 19 47.45 5.56 5.24
C ASN A 19 47.26 6.47 6.45
N ILE A 20 46.03 6.64 6.93
CA ILE A 20 45.68 7.55 8.03
C ILE A 20 45.25 6.75 9.26
N THR A 21 45.88 6.97 10.41
CA THR A 21 45.50 6.34 11.68
C THR A 21 44.54 7.21 12.47
N ILE A 22 43.39 6.64 12.86
CA ILE A 22 42.32 7.31 13.60
C ILE A 22 41.99 6.46 14.84
N LYS A 23 42.38 6.93 16.03
CA LYS A 23 42.12 6.22 17.29
C LYS A 23 40.71 6.52 17.81
N GLY A 24 40.07 5.55 18.46
CA GLY A 24 38.83 5.75 19.22
C GLY A 24 37.56 6.17 18.42
N CYS A 25 37.56 6.12 17.09
CA CYS A 25 36.37 6.39 16.27
C CYS A 25 35.76 5.09 15.71
N LYS A 26 34.48 5.13 15.32
CA LYS A 26 33.80 4.06 14.55
C LYS A 26 33.90 4.33 13.04
N LYS A 27 33.87 3.28 12.20
CA LYS A 27 33.95 3.39 10.73
C LYS A 27 32.90 4.36 10.17
N ASP A 28 31.65 4.21 10.61
CA ASP A 28 30.50 5.02 10.16
C ASP A 28 30.57 6.51 10.58
N ALA A 29 31.51 6.87 11.45
CA ALA A 29 31.73 8.24 11.91
C ALA A 29 32.84 8.97 11.13
N VAL A 30 33.48 8.34 10.15
CA VAL A 30 34.58 8.94 9.35
C VAL A 30 34.04 9.40 7.99
N ASP A 31 33.73 10.70 7.88
CA ASP A 31 33.39 11.33 6.61
C ASP A 31 34.67 11.53 5.77
N VAL A 32 34.68 11.04 4.52
CA VAL A 32 35.78 11.25 3.56
C VAL A 32 35.25 11.94 2.31
N LEU A 33 35.97 12.97 1.86
CA LEU A 33 35.73 13.69 0.60
C LEU A 33 37.00 13.63 -0.25
N ILE A 34 36.87 13.09 -1.47
CA ILE A 34 37.91 13.06 -2.48
C ILE A 34 37.48 13.97 -3.63
N ALA A 35 38.17 15.09 -3.81
CA ALA A 35 38.02 15.99 -4.95
C ALA A 35 39.33 16.05 -5.74
N ASP A 36 39.25 16.51 -6.99
CA ASP A 36 40.37 16.51 -7.97
C ASP A 36 41.67 17.18 -7.48
N LEU A 37 41.59 18.17 -6.57
CA LEU A 37 42.75 18.85 -5.97
C LEU A 37 42.69 18.92 -4.44
N PHE A 38 41.73 18.25 -3.80
CA PHE A 38 41.50 18.39 -2.37
C PHE A 38 40.97 17.10 -1.75
N VAL A 39 41.68 16.56 -0.76
CA VAL A 39 41.25 15.40 0.03
C VAL A 39 41.03 15.84 1.47
N LYS A 40 39.90 15.43 2.03
CA LYS A 40 39.49 15.76 3.40
C LYS A 40 38.95 14.53 4.11
N VAL A 41 39.43 14.31 5.33
CA VAL A 41 38.96 13.24 6.23
C VAL A 41 38.55 13.87 7.55
N ASN A 42 37.34 13.60 7.99
CA ASN A 42 36.70 14.22 9.15
C ASN A 42 36.11 13.12 10.04
N ALA A 43 36.68 12.92 11.22
CA ALA A 43 36.17 12.02 12.25
C ALA A 43 35.80 12.86 13.49
N PRO A 44 34.60 13.48 13.50
CA PRO A 44 34.20 14.42 14.55
C PRO A 44 33.95 13.68 15.88
N PRO A 45 34.24 14.33 17.02
CA PRO A 45 34.75 15.69 17.18
C PRO A 45 36.29 15.80 17.13
N GLN A 46 37.00 14.66 17.02
CA GLN A 46 38.41 14.58 17.41
C GLN A 46 39.40 14.89 16.29
N TYR A 47 39.20 14.37 15.07
CA TYR A 47 40.19 14.43 14.00
C TYR A 47 39.69 15.13 12.74
N LEU A 48 40.56 15.97 12.17
CA LEU A 48 40.34 16.61 10.87
C LEU A 48 41.66 16.67 10.08
N LEU A 49 41.66 16.01 8.92
CA LEU A 49 42.71 16.11 7.91
C LEU A 49 42.17 16.86 6.69
N ALA A 50 42.96 17.78 6.15
CA ALA A 50 42.69 18.51 4.92
C ALA A 50 44.01 18.63 4.15
N LEU A 51 44.00 18.18 2.90
CA LEU A 51 45.16 18.07 2.01
C LEU A 51 44.83 18.72 0.67
N ASP A 52 45.42 19.88 0.41
CA ASP A 52 45.38 20.55 -0.89
C ASP A 52 46.47 19.92 -1.79
N LEU A 53 46.07 18.99 -2.67
CA LEU A 53 46.96 18.12 -3.44
C LEU A 53 47.83 18.91 -4.42
N LEU A 54 49.04 18.40 -4.70
CA LEU A 54 49.98 19.03 -5.63
C LEU A 54 49.49 19.00 -7.09
N HIS A 55 48.97 17.85 -7.55
CA HIS A 55 48.49 17.62 -8.91
C HIS A 55 47.07 17.04 -8.93
N GLU A 56 46.43 17.05 -10.10
CA GLU A 56 45.06 16.54 -10.24
C GLU A 56 44.98 15.01 -10.17
N ILE A 57 43.93 14.53 -9.52
CA ILE A 57 43.56 13.11 -9.41
C ILE A 57 42.21 12.84 -10.08
N ASP A 58 41.98 11.60 -10.49
CA ASP A 58 40.66 11.11 -10.93
C ASP A 58 39.87 10.60 -9.71
N PRO A 59 38.89 11.36 -9.18
CA PRO A 59 38.11 10.92 -8.03
C PRO A 59 37.22 9.71 -8.35
N SER A 60 36.97 9.41 -9.64
CA SER A 60 36.09 8.34 -10.10
C SER A 60 36.75 6.95 -10.01
N LYS A 61 38.09 6.90 -10.11
CA LYS A 61 38.91 5.69 -9.95
C LYS A 61 39.58 5.61 -8.58
N SER A 62 39.59 6.70 -7.84
CA SER A 62 40.09 6.75 -6.46
C SER A 62 39.16 5.95 -5.53
N SER A 63 39.73 5.22 -4.58
CA SER A 63 38.99 4.33 -3.69
C SER A 63 39.49 4.42 -2.25
N GLN A 64 38.71 3.89 -1.31
CA GLN A 64 39.06 3.91 0.11
C GLN A 64 38.57 2.66 0.83
N TYR A 65 39.32 2.21 1.83
CA TYR A 65 38.93 1.08 2.69
C TYR A 65 39.46 1.27 4.11
N PHE A 66 38.86 0.57 5.06
CA PHE A 66 39.19 0.64 6.48
C PHE A 66 39.74 -0.71 6.97
N THR A 67 40.90 -0.68 7.63
CA THR A 67 41.50 -1.82 8.32
C THR A 67 41.44 -1.59 9.82
N ASP A 68 41.08 -2.61 10.59
CA ASP A 68 41.02 -2.51 12.06
C ASP A 68 42.42 -2.64 12.68
N ALA A 69 42.67 -1.86 13.74
CA ALA A 69 43.92 -1.85 14.50
C ALA A 69 43.64 -1.87 16.01
N GLN A 70 44.63 -2.27 16.79
CA GLN A 70 44.47 -2.52 18.24
C GLN A 70 43.93 -1.31 19.05
N ASP A 71 44.22 -0.08 18.60
CA ASP A 71 43.78 1.18 19.22
C ASP A 71 42.75 1.98 18.37
N GLY A 72 42.25 1.44 17.26
CA GLY A 72 41.36 2.18 16.36
C GLY A 72 41.30 1.66 14.92
N ILE A 73 41.24 2.57 13.95
CA ILE A 73 41.03 2.26 12.54
C ILE A 73 42.12 2.91 11.70
N ILE A 74 42.62 2.17 10.69
CA ILE A 74 43.44 2.70 9.61
C ILE A 74 42.55 2.93 8.40
N LEU A 75 42.42 4.18 7.96
CA LEU A 75 41.82 4.55 6.69
C LEU A 75 42.90 4.53 5.61
N HIS A 76 42.76 3.65 4.64
CA HIS A 76 43.57 3.61 3.43
C HIS A 76 42.81 4.33 2.32
N VAL A 77 43.42 5.35 1.72
CA VAL A 77 42.88 6.07 0.56
C VAL A 77 43.83 5.89 -0.61
N LYS A 78 43.31 5.31 -1.70
CA LYS A 78 43.98 5.17 -2.99
C LYS A 78 43.53 6.30 -3.91
N LEU A 79 44.42 7.22 -4.25
CA LEU A 79 44.15 8.36 -5.13
C LEU A 79 44.77 8.09 -6.50
N HIS A 80 43.97 7.99 -7.55
CA HIS A 80 44.48 7.72 -8.90
C HIS A 80 44.94 9.02 -9.58
N LYS A 81 46.17 9.07 -10.07
CA LYS A 81 46.74 10.28 -10.72
C LYS A 81 46.03 10.54 -12.05
N MET A 82 45.71 11.80 -12.35
CA MET A 82 45.11 12.15 -13.64
C MET A 82 46.13 12.05 -14.79
N GLU A 83 47.40 12.41 -14.51
CA GLU A 83 48.55 12.11 -15.36
C GLU A 83 49.35 10.92 -14.80
N GLY A 84 49.25 9.77 -15.47
CA GLY A 84 50.05 8.58 -15.15
C GLY A 84 51.55 8.80 -15.41
N GLY A 85 52.40 8.20 -14.58
CA GLY A 85 53.86 8.31 -14.66
C GLY A 85 54.46 9.54 -13.98
N ARG A 86 53.66 10.58 -13.64
CA ARG A 86 54.16 11.76 -12.94
C ARG A 86 54.54 11.42 -11.49
N VAL A 87 55.81 11.59 -11.14
CA VAL A 87 56.29 11.55 -9.75
C VAL A 87 55.87 12.84 -9.03
N TRP A 88 55.40 12.74 -7.80
CA TRP A 88 55.03 13.88 -6.96
C TRP A 88 56.15 14.15 -5.96
N ASP A 89 56.77 15.33 -5.99
CA ASP A 89 57.83 15.70 -5.03
C ASP A 89 57.28 15.96 -3.61
N ALA A 90 56.00 16.32 -3.52
CA ALA A 90 55.26 16.48 -2.27
C ALA A 90 53.79 16.09 -2.46
N LEU A 91 53.16 15.59 -1.39
CA LEU A 91 51.73 15.24 -1.39
C LEU A 91 50.82 16.48 -1.57
N SER A 92 51.21 17.62 -1.01
CA SER A 92 50.37 18.81 -0.90
C SER A 92 51.13 20.10 -1.17
N VAL A 93 50.39 21.14 -1.61
CA VAL A 93 50.94 22.47 -1.85
C VAL A 93 51.21 23.19 -0.53
N HIS A 94 52.45 23.60 -0.30
CA HIS A 94 52.80 24.39 0.87
C HIS A 94 52.23 25.81 0.78
N GLN A 95 51.62 26.30 1.87
CA GLN A 95 51.05 27.65 1.96
C GLN A 95 52.07 28.77 1.67
N SER A 96 53.37 28.50 1.90
CA SER A 96 54.49 29.40 1.64
C SER A 96 54.83 29.61 0.17
N SER A 97 54.49 28.67 -0.73
CA SER A 97 54.82 28.80 -2.17
C SER A 97 53.71 29.42 -3.01
N LEU A 98 52.44 29.18 -2.66
CA LEU A 98 51.27 29.69 -3.41
C LEU A 98 50.59 30.92 -2.79
N GLY A 99 50.82 31.17 -1.50
CA GLY A 99 50.10 32.20 -0.75
C GLY A 99 48.68 31.78 -0.34
N LYS A 100 48.19 32.40 0.75
CA LYS A 100 46.97 31.97 1.45
C LYS A 100 45.68 32.12 0.62
N GLN A 101 45.57 33.17 -0.20
CA GLN A 101 44.36 33.43 -1.00
C GLN A 101 44.22 32.47 -2.18
N ALA A 102 45.28 32.28 -2.98
CA ALA A 102 45.25 31.36 -4.12
C ALA A 102 44.98 29.92 -3.71
N LEU A 103 45.53 29.46 -2.58
CA LEU A 103 45.28 28.13 -2.03
C LEU A 103 43.81 27.96 -1.57
N LEU A 104 43.20 28.99 -0.96
CA LEU A 104 41.77 28.98 -0.62
C LEU A 104 40.88 28.97 -1.87
N GLN A 105 41.23 29.72 -2.91
CA GLN A 105 40.50 29.76 -4.18
C GLN A 105 40.55 28.40 -4.91
N ARG A 106 41.75 27.83 -5.08
CA ARG A 106 41.96 26.48 -5.67
C ARG A 106 41.14 25.41 -4.95
N ARG A 107 41.05 25.48 -3.61
CA ARG A 107 40.19 24.59 -2.81
C ARG A 107 38.70 24.82 -3.10
N GLN A 108 38.25 26.07 -3.18
CA GLN A 108 36.85 26.41 -3.46
C GLN A 108 36.43 25.92 -4.86
N GLU A 109 37.26 26.14 -5.88
CA GLU A 109 37.04 25.67 -7.25
C GLU A 109 37.01 24.13 -7.31
N SER A 110 37.94 23.43 -6.66
CA SER A 110 37.95 21.96 -6.57
C SER A 110 36.69 21.41 -5.89
N MET A 111 36.24 22.02 -4.78
CA MET A 111 35.00 21.63 -4.12
C MET A 111 33.76 21.87 -5.00
N GLN A 112 33.72 22.97 -5.76
CA GLN A 112 32.63 23.24 -6.72
C GLN A 112 32.62 22.23 -7.87
N ARG A 113 33.78 21.86 -8.43
CA ARG A 113 33.89 20.79 -9.44
C ARG A 113 33.46 19.43 -8.89
N ALA A 114 33.75 19.13 -7.62
CA ALA A 114 33.30 17.90 -6.96
C ALA A 114 31.77 17.90 -6.74
N GLU A 115 31.19 19.01 -6.26
CA GLU A 115 29.74 19.16 -6.08
C GLU A 115 28.98 19.03 -7.40
N GLN A 116 29.49 19.64 -8.48
CA GLN A 116 28.92 19.51 -9.83
C GLN A 116 28.96 18.06 -10.35
N ARG A 117 30.10 17.35 -10.20
CA ARG A 117 30.20 15.94 -10.58
C ARG A 117 29.22 15.06 -9.79
N TYR A 118 29.07 15.28 -8.48
CA TYR A 118 28.14 14.51 -7.65
C TYR A 118 26.67 14.75 -8.03
N ARG A 119 26.28 16.00 -8.33
CA ARG A 119 24.95 16.31 -8.88
C ARG A 119 24.70 15.59 -10.20
N ALA A 120 25.64 15.67 -11.14
CA ALA A 120 25.53 14.98 -12.43
C ALA A 120 25.44 13.44 -12.28
N GLN A 121 26.10 12.85 -11.29
CA GLN A 121 25.96 11.41 -10.96
C GLN A 121 24.58 11.08 -10.39
N LEU A 122 23.99 11.95 -9.55
CA LEU A 122 22.62 11.78 -9.06
C LEU A 122 21.61 11.89 -10.21
N ASP A 123 21.75 12.89 -11.08
CA ASP A 123 20.88 13.10 -12.23
C ASP A 123 20.98 11.95 -13.24
N ALA A 124 22.19 11.42 -13.47
CA ALA A 124 22.42 10.19 -14.25
C ALA A 124 21.73 8.97 -13.63
N ARG A 125 21.77 8.83 -12.29
CA ARG A 125 21.11 7.72 -11.57
C ARG A 125 19.59 7.84 -11.57
N VAL A 126 19.03 9.05 -11.57
CA VAL A 126 17.59 9.30 -11.73
C VAL A 126 17.15 8.97 -13.15
N THR A 127 17.84 9.51 -14.16
CA THR A 127 17.51 9.25 -15.57
C THR A 127 17.69 7.78 -15.96
N GLN A 128 18.71 7.07 -15.45
CA GLN A 128 18.83 5.62 -15.60
C GLN A 128 17.64 4.87 -14.97
N ARG A 129 17.23 5.21 -13.75
CA ARG A 129 16.05 4.62 -13.11
C ARG A 129 14.77 4.87 -13.93
N GLU A 130 14.66 6.01 -14.61
CA GLU A 130 13.54 6.31 -15.50
C GLU A 130 13.58 5.53 -16.82
N THR A 131 14.73 5.39 -17.47
CA THR A 131 14.85 4.60 -18.71
C THR A 131 14.66 3.11 -18.44
N GLU A 132 15.17 2.59 -17.31
CA GLU A 132 14.92 1.21 -16.86
C GLU A 132 13.42 0.98 -16.58
N LYS A 133 12.74 1.91 -15.91
CA LYS A 133 11.28 1.87 -15.71
C LYS A 133 10.52 1.85 -17.05
N ARG A 134 10.87 2.74 -17.99
CA ARG A 134 10.23 2.80 -19.32
C ARG A 134 10.42 1.48 -20.07
N ARG A 135 11.65 0.95 -20.11
CA ARG A 135 11.96 -0.35 -20.76
C ARG A 135 11.21 -1.52 -20.13
N MET A 136 11.02 -1.54 -18.81
CA MET A 136 10.24 -2.59 -18.13
C MET A 136 8.74 -2.50 -18.46
N LEU A 137 8.19 -1.29 -18.58
CA LEU A 137 6.80 -1.07 -18.99
C LEU A 137 6.59 -1.45 -20.47
N GLU A 138 7.53 -1.10 -21.34
CA GLU A 138 7.51 -1.42 -22.77
C GLU A 138 7.59 -2.93 -23.02
N ALA A 139 8.55 -3.63 -22.39
CA ALA A 139 8.67 -5.08 -22.48
C ALA A 139 7.45 -5.82 -21.89
N GLN A 140 6.79 -5.27 -20.87
CA GLN A 140 5.50 -5.78 -20.40
C GLN A 140 4.41 -5.61 -21.46
N TRP A 141 4.31 -4.42 -22.08
CA TRP A 141 3.32 -4.14 -23.12
C TRP A 141 3.49 -5.11 -24.29
N GLU A 142 4.72 -5.47 -24.68
CA GLU A 142 4.97 -6.49 -25.69
C GLU A 142 4.43 -7.87 -25.29
N VAL A 143 4.65 -8.32 -24.06
CA VAL A 143 4.12 -9.59 -23.54
C VAL A 143 2.59 -9.58 -23.52
N GLU A 144 1.99 -8.49 -23.04
CA GLU A 144 0.53 -8.35 -22.96
C GLU A 144 -0.11 -8.28 -24.36
N LYS A 145 0.50 -7.55 -25.29
CA LYS A 145 0.09 -7.50 -26.71
C LYS A 145 0.20 -8.87 -27.38
N ALA A 146 1.24 -9.64 -27.08
CA ALA A 146 1.38 -11.01 -27.58
C ALA A 146 0.30 -11.95 -27.00
N GLN A 147 -0.05 -11.80 -25.72
CA GLN A 147 -1.16 -12.55 -25.10
C GLN A 147 -2.51 -12.17 -25.70
N ARG A 148 -2.80 -10.88 -25.88
CA ARG A 148 -4.03 -10.39 -26.56
C ARG A 148 -4.12 -10.93 -27.99
N ALA A 149 -3.04 -10.88 -28.76
CA ALA A 149 -3.00 -11.42 -30.12
C ALA A 149 -3.23 -12.95 -30.17
N GLN A 150 -2.72 -13.73 -29.20
CA GLN A 150 -3.01 -15.16 -29.10
C GLN A 150 -4.47 -15.46 -28.73
N ILE A 151 -5.10 -14.61 -27.91
CA ILE A 151 -6.53 -14.73 -27.57
C ILE A 151 -7.38 -14.36 -28.79
N GLU A 152 -7.10 -13.24 -29.45
CA GLU A 152 -7.78 -12.80 -30.68
C GLU A 152 -7.66 -13.84 -31.80
N GLN A 153 -6.48 -14.45 -31.98
CA GLN A 153 -6.29 -15.54 -32.93
C GLN A 153 -7.16 -16.75 -32.59
N ARG A 154 -7.16 -17.23 -31.34
CA ARG A 154 -7.97 -18.40 -30.95
C ARG A 154 -9.48 -18.14 -31.04
N VAL A 155 -9.93 -16.96 -30.60
CA VAL A 155 -11.34 -16.56 -30.72
C VAL A 155 -11.75 -16.48 -32.20
N LYS A 156 -10.84 -16.07 -33.10
CA LYS A 156 -11.08 -16.15 -34.55
C LYS A 156 -11.10 -17.59 -35.05
N GLU A 157 -10.16 -18.44 -34.63
CA GLU A 157 -10.10 -19.85 -35.03
C GLU A 157 -11.35 -20.62 -34.59
N GLU A 158 -11.82 -20.43 -33.35
CA GLU A 158 -13.07 -21.00 -32.84
C GLU A 158 -14.31 -20.43 -33.56
N LYS A 159 -14.33 -19.12 -33.87
CA LYS A 159 -15.42 -18.49 -34.64
C LYS A 159 -15.48 -18.99 -36.08
N ASP A 160 -14.36 -18.96 -36.81
CA ASP A 160 -14.27 -19.39 -38.20
C ASP A 160 -14.67 -20.88 -38.31
N ALA A 161 -14.26 -21.71 -37.33
CA ALA A 161 -14.68 -23.11 -37.25
C ALA A 161 -16.20 -23.25 -37.05
N ALA A 162 -16.78 -22.53 -36.10
CA ALA A 162 -18.23 -22.55 -35.84
C ALA A 162 -19.05 -22.02 -37.03
N GLU A 163 -18.56 -21.02 -37.77
CA GLU A 163 -19.17 -20.59 -39.03
C GLU A 163 -19.11 -21.69 -40.09
N THR A 164 -17.99 -22.42 -40.25
CA THR A 164 -17.92 -23.55 -41.19
C THR A 164 -18.80 -24.74 -40.80
N GLU A 165 -18.98 -25.01 -39.50
CA GLU A 165 -19.92 -26.05 -39.03
C GLU A 165 -21.37 -25.67 -39.34
N LEU A 166 -21.73 -24.41 -39.13
CA LEU A 166 -23.08 -23.89 -39.41
C LEU A 166 -23.40 -23.91 -40.91
N TYR A 167 -22.47 -23.49 -41.78
CA TYR A 167 -22.64 -23.62 -43.23
C TYR A 167 -22.73 -25.08 -43.70
N ALA A 168 -21.92 -25.99 -43.13
CA ALA A 168 -21.99 -27.41 -43.47
C ALA A 168 -23.31 -28.06 -43.02
N TRP A 169 -23.88 -27.61 -41.90
CA TRP A 169 -25.22 -27.99 -41.46
C TRP A 169 -26.31 -27.44 -42.40
N GLU A 170 -26.18 -26.19 -42.87
CA GLU A 170 -27.11 -25.58 -43.82
C GLU A 170 -27.09 -26.31 -45.18
N ASP A 171 -25.92 -26.60 -45.75
CA ASP A 171 -25.76 -27.42 -46.97
C ASP A 171 -26.35 -28.83 -46.81
N GLY A 172 -26.16 -29.44 -45.64
CA GLY A 172 -26.75 -30.74 -45.28
C GLY A 172 -28.28 -30.71 -45.14
N CYS A 173 -28.87 -29.55 -44.83
CA CYS A 173 -30.32 -29.33 -44.87
C CYS A 173 -30.82 -28.97 -46.28
N ALA A 174 -29.97 -28.37 -47.12
CA ALA A 174 -30.31 -27.83 -48.43
C ALA A 174 -30.23 -28.82 -49.61
N THR A 175 -29.89 -30.09 -49.37
CA THR A 175 -29.66 -31.11 -50.41
C THR A 175 -30.74 -32.21 -50.49
N PRO A 176 -31.91 -31.94 -51.11
CA PRO A 176 -32.97 -32.95 -51.32
C PRO A 176 -32.63 -33.88 -52.50
N ALA A 177 -31.92 -34.98 -52.25
CA ALA A 177 -31.49 -35.92 -53.31
C ALA A 177 -31.73 -37.41 -52.99
N ALA A 178 -32.85 -37.92 -53.57
CA ALA A 178 -33.06 -39.29 -54.07
C ALA A 178 -32.81 -40.51 -53.15
N ASP A 179 -33.90 -41.23 -52.84
CA ASP A 179 -33.86 -42.61 -52.35
C ASP A 179 -33.09 -43.56 -53.29
N THR A 180 -32.19 -44.37 -52.74
CA THR A 180 -31.92 -45.73 -53.25
C THR A 180 -31.52 -46.64 -52.09
N ALA A 181 -32.50 -47.06 -51.29
CA ALA A 181 -32.28 -47.91 -50.14
C ALA A 181 -31.97 -49.37 -50.54
N SER A 182 -30.88 -49.93 -50.02
CA SER A 182 -30.65 -51.36 -49.90
C SER A 182 -30.65 -51.78 -48.42
N ALA A 183 -31.55 -52.73 -48.11
CA ALA A 183 -31.77 -53.46 -46.84
C ALA A 183 -30.61 -53.46 -45.80
N SER A 184 -30.81 -53.43 -44.48
CA SER A 184 -32.00 -53.58 -43.59
C SER A 184 -31.51 -53.51 -42.10
N PRO A 185 -32.34 -53.69 -41.03
CA PRO A 185 -33.80 -53.60 -40.85
C PRO A 185 -34.24 -52.73 -39.63
N LEU A 186 -35.54 -52.42 -39.51
CA LEU A 186 -36.45 -52.51 -38.31
C LEU A 186 -37.74 -51.67 -38.53
N PRO A 187 -38.86 -51.89 -37.80
CA PRO A 187 -40.23 -51.66 -38.34
C PRO A 187 -40.87 -50.27 -38.12
N LEU A 188 -41.94 -50.00 -38.89
CA LEU A 188 -42.63 -48.70 -39.06
C LEU A 188 -43.69 -48.33 -37.99
N GLY A 189 -44.06 -47.04 -37.94
CA GLY A 189 -45.11 -46.48 -37.05
C GLY A 189 -45.92 -45.24 -37.52
N ASN A 190 -45.72 -44.72 -38.75
CA ASN A 190 -46.53 -43.72 -39.51
C ASN A 190 -46.91 -42.30 -38.97
N ASN A 191 -46.65 -41.31 -39.84
CA ASN A 191 -47.42 -40.08 -40.20
C ASN A 191 -47.57 -38.90 -39.19
N GLN A 192 -46.94 -37.72 -39.37
CA GLN A 192 -47.19 -36.63 -40.36
C GLN A 192 -48.52 -35.81 -40.16
N PRO A 193 -48.62 -34.53 -40.61
CA PRO A 193 -47.64 -33.41 -40.52
C PRO A 193 -48.29 -31.99 -40.31
N ALA A 194 -47.47 -30.96 -40.04
CA ALA A 194 -47.63 -29.49 -40.26
C ALA A 194 -46.94 -28.69 -39.13
N GLY A 195 -46.41 -27.47 -39.28
CA GLY A 195 -46.22 -26.58 -40.44
C GLY A 195 -45.24 -25.44 -40.04
N PRO A 196 -44.69 -24.65 -40.98
CA PRO A 196 -43.50 -23.84 -40.71
C PRO A 196 -43.79 -22.50 -40.00
N SER A 197 -42.85 -22.06 -39.16
CA SER A 197 -42.68 -20.67 -38.74
C SER A 197 -41.19 -20.35 -38.62
N GLN A 198 -40.73 -19.37 -39.40
CA GLN A 198 -39.40 -18.77 -39.27
C GLN A 198 -39.33 -17.90 -38.02
N TYR A 199 -38.12 -17.59 -37.53
CA TYR A 199 -37.74 -16.20 -37.29
C TYR A 199 -36.21 -16.05 -37.32
N SER A 200 -35.72 -15.23 -38.25
CA SER A 200 -34.35 -14.69 -38.18
C SER A 200 -34.31 -13.58 -37.13
N ALA A 201 -33.17 -13.41 -36.47
CA ALA A 201 -32.82 -12.12 -35.91
C ALA A 201 -32.45 -11.15 -37.05
N ASP A 202 -32.64 -9.85 -36.85
CA ASP A 202 -31.77 -8.85 -37.46
C ASP A 202 -31.80 -7.52 -36.66
N VAL A 203 -30.79 -6.68 -36.86
CA VAL A 203 -30.57 -5.41 -36.15
C VAL A 203 -30.38 -4.28 -37.15
N SER A 204 -31.14 -3.18 -37.01
CA SER A 204 -30.84 -1.91 -37.70
C SER A 204 -31.43 -0.69 -37.01
N ALA A 205 -30.92 0.48 -37.39
CA ALA A 205 -31.03 1.73 -36.65
C ALA A 205 -32.21 2.63 -37.04
N ALA A 206 -32.31 3.80 -36.39
CA ALA A 206 -33.42 4.74 -36.42
C ALA A 206 -33.69 5.42 -37.77
N ASP A 207 -34.94 5.85 -37.99
CA ASP A 207 -35.23 7.30 -38.04
C ASP A 207 -36.72 7.70 -37.88
N THR A 208 -36.98 8.84 -37.21
CA THR A 208 -38.25 9.63 -37.17
C THR A 208 -39.60 8.96 -36.74
N ALA A 209 -40.67 9.77 -36.59
CA ALA A 209 -41.99 9.46 -35.99
C ALA A 209 -43.12 10.30 -36.68
N PRO A 210 -44.40 10.41 -36.21
CA PRO A 210 -45.26 9.60 -35.29
C PRO A 210 -46.72 9.34 -35.80
N THR A 211 -47.55 8.46 -35.17
CA THR A 211 -48.99 8.72 -34.78
C THR A 211 -49.79 7.57 -34.11
N ALA A 212 -50.44 7.89 -32.97
CA ALA A 212 -51.84 7.64 -32.51
C ALA A 212 -52.58 6.26 -32.40
N THR A 213 -53.23 6.03 -31.22
CA THR A 213 -54.56 5.35 -30.93
C THR A 213 -54.77 3.83 -31.22
N SER A 214 -55.67 3.01 -30.60
CA SER A 214 -56.51 2.96 -29.35
C SER A 214 -57.45 1.69 -29.40
N SER A 215 -58.11 1.08 -28.38
CA SER A 215 -58.02 0.95 -26.90
C SER A 215 -59.20 0.07 -26.33
N LEU A 216 -59.12 -0.46 -25.08
CA LEU A 216 -60.21 -1.09 -24.23
C LEU A 216 -60.66 -2.54 -24.59
N SER A 217 -61.12 -3.51 -23.73
CA SER A 217 -61.63 -3.66 -22.32
C SER A 217 -63.18 -3.62 -22.14
N PRO A 218 -63.85 -4.17 -21.06
CA PRO A 218 -63.69 -5.42 -20.25
C PRO A 218 -65.04 -6.10 -19.72
N SER A 219 -65.01 -7.00 -18.70
CA SER A 219 -66.02 -7.25 -17.58
C SER A 219 -66.73 -8.64 -17.34
N LEU A 220 -67.65 -8.76 -16.33
CA LEU A 220 -67.91 -9.88 -15.35
C LEU A 220 -69.45 -10.19 -15.10
N PRO A 221 -70.01 -11.12 -14.22
CA PRO A 221 -69.58 -11.72 -12.92
C PRO A 221 -69.92 -13.24 -12.58
N GLN A 222 -70.83 -13.59 -11.62
CA GLN A 222 -70.91 -14.91 -10.87
C GLN A 222 -72.32 -15.39 -10.37
N ALA A 223 -72.52 -16.70 -10.05
CA ALA A 223 -73.40 -17.29 -8.97
C ALA A 223 -73.30 -18.87 -8.83
N PHE A 224 -73.91 -19.50 -7.80
CA PHE A 224 -73.76 -20.93 -7.33
C PHE A 224 -75.12 -21.59 -6.85
N PRO A 225 -75.25 -22.86 -6.34
CA PRO A 225 -74.67 -24.22 -6.62
C PRO A 225 -75.81 -25.30 -6.83
N PRO A 226 -76.09 -26.41 -6.06
CA PRO A 226 -75.34 -27.59 -5.51
C PRO A 226 -75.98 -29.05 -5.68
N VAL A 227 -75.34 -30.11 -5.11
CA VAL A 227 -75.80 -31.49 -4.66
C VAL A 227 -76.01 -32.69 -5.65
N LYS A 228 -75.13 -33.72 -5.49
CA LYS A 228 -75.23 -35.23 -5.45
C LYS A 228 -76.42 -35.99 -6.13
N LEU A 229 -76.31 -37.25 -6.63
CA LEU A 229 -75.22 -38.23 -6.92
C LEU A 229 -75.79 -39.43 -7.73
N ALA A 230 -75.14 -39.89 -8.81
CA ALA A 230 -74.97 -41.31 -9.21
C ALA A 230 -74.52 -41.51 -10.68
N ALA A 231 -73.55 -42.42 -10.89
CA ALA A 231 -73.25 -43.22 -12.10
C ALA A 231 -73.05 -42.59 -13.52
N SER A 232 -72.02 -43.12 -14.21
CA SER A 232 -71.81 -43.12 -15.67
C SER A 232 -71.79 -41.78 -16.43
N SER A 233 -70.61 -41.16 -16.53
CA SER A 233 -70.17 -40.44 -17.74
C SER A 233 -68.63 -40.41 -17.82
N SER A 234 -68.09 -40.05 -18.98
CA SER A 234 -66.65 -40.06 -19.28
C SER A 234 -65.87 -38.96 -18.57
N ALA A 235 -64.75 -39.31 -17.94
CA ALA A 235 -63.61 -38.42 -17.72
C ALA A 235 -62.44 -38.94 -18.58
N ALA A 236 -61.86 -38.19 -19.52
CA ALA A 236 -61.28 -36.84 -19.38
C ALA A 236 -60.02 -36.85 -18.49
N THR A 237 -59.05 -37.71 -18.84
CA THR A 237 -57.68 -37.62 -18.34
C THR A 237 -57.14 -36.22 -18.61
N LEU A 238 -56.56 -35.58 -17.59
CA LEU A 238 -55.92 -34.27 -17.73
C LEU A 238 -54.79 -34.35 -18.78
N PRO A 239 -54.58 -33.31 -19.61
CA PRO A 239 -53.42 -33.27 -20.48
C PRO A 239 -52.16 -33.34 -19.62
N ALA A 240 -51.22 -34.20 -20.01
CA ALA A 240 -49.98 -34.39 -19.28
C ALA A 240 -49.21 -33.06 -19.16
N ILE A 241 -48.44 -32.92 -18.08
CA ILE A 241 -47.42 -31.88 -17.97
C ILE A 241 -46.57 -31.98 -19.24
N ARG A 242 -46.39 -30.86 -19.96
CA ARG A 242 -45.46 -30.83 -21.09
C ARG A 242 -44.10 -31.23 -20.55
N GLN A 243 -43.60 -32.39 -20.94
CA GLN A 243 -42.22 -32.73 -20.70
C GLN A 243 -41.40 -31.65 -21.37
N ALA A 244 -40.60 -30.94 -20.58
CA ALA A 244 -39.45 -30.26 -21.12
C ALA A 244 -38.48 -31.37 -21.53
N ASP A 245 -38.66 -31.88 -22.74
CA ASP A 245 -37.58 -32.47 -23.52
C ASP A 245 -36.62 -31.33 -23.86
N THR A 246 -35.92 -30.87 -22.81
CA THR A 246 -34.66 -30.17 -22.94
C THR A 246 -33.77 -31.14 -23.68
N VAL A 247 -33.62 -30.91 -24.99
CA VAL A 247 -32.56 -31.52 -25.76
C VAL A 247 -31.27 -31.14 -25.03
N ASN A 248 -30.67 -32.11 -24.33
CA ASN A 248 -29.41 -31.93 -23.65
C ASN A 248 -28.32 -31.81 -24.71
N VAL A 249 -28.23 -30.63 -25.33
CA VAL A 249 -27.04 -30.19 -26.04
C VAL A 249 -25.96 -30.09 -24.99
N THR A 250 -25.19 -31.16 -24.84
CA THR A 250 -24.01 -31.20 -24.00
C THR A 250 -22.96 -30.29 -24.63
N ILE A 251 -22.99 -29.01 -24.25
CA ILE A 251 -21.95 -28.04 -24.59
C ILE A 251 -20.69 -28.47 -23.83
N GLU A 252 -19.89 -29.34 -24.46
CA GLU A 252 -18.55 -29.67 -24.01
C GLU A 252 -17.64 -28.47 -24.27
N PHE A 253 -17.67 -27.51 -23.35
CA PHE A 253 -16.72 -26.38 -23.32
C PHE A 253 -15.29 -26.89 -23.43
N THR A 254 -14.50 -26.30 -24.33
CA THR A 254 -13.14 -26.71 -24.65
C THR A 254 -12.32 -26.97 -23.38
N PRO A 255 -11.93 -28.23 -23.09
CA PRO A 255 -11.33 -28.58 -21.82
C PRO A 255 -9.99 -27.87 -21.66
N LYS A 256 -9.78 -27.22 -20.51
CA LYS A 256 -8.61 -26.37 -20.25
C LYS A 256 -7.34 -27.23 -20.16
N THR A 257 -6.69 -27.42 -21.30
CA THR A 257 -5.50 -28.28 -21.49
C THR A 257 -4.26 -27.83 -20.71
N PHE A 258 -4.27 -26.60 -20.17
CA PHE A 258 -3.30 -26.15 -19.18
C PHE A 258 -3.98 -25.88 -17.84
N ALA A 259 -3.49 -26.55 -16.80
CA ALA A 259 -3.55 -26.02 -15.44
C ALA A 259 -2.68 -24.75 -15.40
N MET A 260 -3.30 -23.61 -15.70
CA MET A 260 -2.74 -22.30 -15.38
C MET A 260 -2.25 -22.32 -13.93
N PRO A 261 -1.04 -21.83 -13.62
CA PRO A 261 -0.68 -21.53 -12.23
C PRO A 261 -1.77 -20.64 -11.63
N THR A 262 -2.16 -20.88 -10.37
CA THR A 262 -3.32 -20.22 -9.73
C THR A 262 -3.07 -18.75 -9.35
N ARG A 263 -2.41 -18.00 -10.24
CA ARG A 263 -2.41 -16.55 -10.26
C ARG A 263 -3.84 -16.07 -10.48
N SER A 264 -4.38 -15.30 -9.54
CA SER A 264 -5.64 -14.57 -9.71
C SER A 264 -5.43 -13.44 -10.72
N HIS A 265 -5.43 -13.78 -12.01
CA HIS A 265 -5.05 -12.91 -13.13
C HIS A 265 -5.82 -11.58 -13.21
N GLY A 266 -7.05 -11.53 -12.67
CA GLY A 266 -7.85 -10.31 -12.58
C GLY A 266 -7.51 -9.36 -11.43
N ASP A 267 -6.59 -9.74 -10.53
CA ASP A 267 -6.07 -8.85 -9.48
C ASP A 267 -4.63 -8.33 -9.80
N GLU A 268 -3.88 -9.01 -10.68
CA GLU A 268 -2.43 -8.77 -10.85
C GLU A 268 -2.04 -7.38 -11.41
N GLU A 269 -2.95 -6.71 -12.11
CA GLU A 269 -2.71 -5.38 -12.67
C GLU A 269 -2.57 -4.31 -11.59
N TYR A 270 -3.36 -4.43 -10.52
CA TYR A 270 -3.46 -3.46 -9.42
C TYR A 270 -2.15 -3.34 -8.63
N TYR A 271 -1.44 -4.45 -8.41
CA TYR A 271 -0.25 -4.49 -7.55
C TYR A 271 0.97 -3.74 -8.10
N ARG A 272 0.94 -3.28 -9.36
CA ARG A 272 2.01 -2.42 -9.93
C ARG A 272 2.14 -1.06 -9.24
N GLN A 273 1.12 -0.64 -8.48
CA GLN A 273 1.11 0.62 -7.74
C GLN A 273 1.65 0.47 -6.30
N SER A 274 2.00 -0.74 -5.85
CA SER A 274 2.51 -0.95 -4.50
C SER A 274 3.82 -0.18 -4.27
N ARG A 275 3.88 0.56 -3.15
CA ARG A 275 5.11 1.21 -2.68
C ARG A 275 6.18 0.17 -2.29
N TYR A 276 5.77 -1.06 -1.98
CA TYR A 276 6.69 -2.07 -1.51
C TYR A 276 7.38 -2.85 -2.64
N LYS A 277 8.55 -3.39 -2.31
CA LYS A 277 9.42 -4.17 -3.20
C LYS A 277 9.86 -5.38 -2.38
N PRO A 278 9.21 -6.54 -2.56
CA PRO A 278 9.45 -7.71 -1.72
C PRO A 278 10.88 -8.23 -1.90
N VAL A 279 11.49 -8.68 -0.80
CA VAL A 279 12.87 -9.18 -0.80
C VAL A 279 12.92 -10.68 -1.11
N SER A 280 11.84 -11.41 -0.83
CA SER A 280 11.66 -12.83 -1.14
C SER A 280 10.21 -13.14 -1.57
N ILE A 281 9.95 -14.39 -1.97
CA ILE A 281 8.59 -14.85 -2.34
C ILE A 281 7.66 -14.84 -1.11
N GLU A 282 8.16 -15.28 0.04
CA GLU A 282 7.43 -15.32 1.33
C GLU A 282 7.15 -13.92 1.90
N ASP A 283 7.84 -12.91 1.36
CA ASP A 283 7.71 -11.51 1.69
C ASP A 283 6.81 -10.75 0.69
N THR A 284 6.20 -11.45 -0.27
CA THR A 284 5.17 -10.86 -1.14
C THR A 284 3.84 -10.68 -0.41
N PRO A 285 3.08 -9.59 -0.64
CA PRO A 285 1.70 -9.47 -0.13
C PRO A 285 0.80 -10.66 -0.52
N MET A 286 1.02 -11.24 -1.71
CA MET A 286 0.25 -12.37 -2.21
C MET A 286 0.45 -13.65 -1.38
N PHE A 287 1.69 -13.97 -0.96
CA PHE A 287 1.95 -15.11 -0.05
C PHE A 287 1.15 -15.00 1.25
N TRP A 288 1.08 -13.79 1.82
CA TRP A 288 0.30 -13.51 3.03
C TRP A 288 -1.21 -13.55 2.79
N LYS A 289 -1.70 -13.11 1.61
CA LYS A 289 -3.09 -13.33 1.17
C LYS A 289 -3.43 -14.82 1.07
N GLU A 290 -2.62 -15.62 0.37
CA GLU A 290 -2.89 -17.06 0.19
C GLU A 290 -2.87 -17.83 1.51
N ARG A 291 -1.94 -17.47 2.41
CA ARG A 291 -1.89 -17.98 3.79
C ARG A 291 -3.16 -17.61 4.57
N ALA A 292 -3.63 -16.37 4.45
CA ALA A 292 -4.85 -15.90 5.09
C ALA A 292 -6.11 -16.56 4.52
N ASP A 293 -6.23 -16.67 3.18
CA ASP A 293 -7.32 -17.36 2.49
C ASP A 293 -7.38 -18.85 2.92
N LYS A 294 -6.23 -19.48 3.22
CA LYS A 294 -6.16 -20.85 3.75
C LYS A 294 -6.66 -20.93 5.20
N CYS A 295 -6.22 -20.03 6.08
CA CYS A 295 -6.71 -19.95 7.47
C CYS A 295 -8.20 -19.58 7.55
N TYR A 296 -8.70 -18.76 6.62
CA TYR A 296 -10.12 -18.43 6.51
C TYR A 296 -10.96 -19.66 6.15
N ARG A 297 -10.48 -20.48 5.19
CA ARG A 297 -11.12 -21.76 4.82
C ARG A 297 -11.09 -22.81 5.93
N THR A 298 -10.13 -22.74 6.86
CA THR A 298 -10.10 -23.57 8.09
C THR A 298 -10.79 -22.91 9.29
N GLN A 299 -11.55 -21.82 9.09
CA GLN A 299 -12.28 -21.07 10.13
C GLN A 299 -11.40 -20.49 11.25
N GLN A 300 -10.09 -20.37 11.01
CA GLN A 300 -9.12 -19.82 11.97
C GLN A 300 -9.10 -18.28 11.89
N TRP A 301 -10.21 -17.63 12.26
CA TRP A 301 -10.46 -16.19 12.02
C TRP A 301 -9.35 -15.27 12.54
N LYS A 302 -8.81 -15.52 13.75
CA LYS A 302 -7.70 -14.76 14.36
C LYS A 302 -6.40 -14.89 13.52
N ALA A 303 -6.04 -16.10 13.10
CA ALA A 303 -4.87 -16.34 12.25
C ALA A 303 -5.04 -15.76 10.84
N ALA A 304 -6.24 -15.85 10.27
CA ALA A 304 -6.56 -15.23 8.98
C ALA A 304 -6.46 -13.69 9.05
N ALA A 305 -7.04 -13.05 10.08
CA ALA A 305 -6.94 -11.60 10.29
C ALA A 305 -5.48 -11.13 10.47
N ASN A 306 -4.65 -11.91 11.19
CA ASN A 306 -3.23 -11.64 11.33
C ASN A 306 -2.50 -11.75 9.98
N ALA A 307 -2.74 -12.81 9.20
CA ALA A 307 -2.09 -13.00 7.90
C ALA A 307 -2.54 -11.96 6.85
N TYR A 308 -3.82 -11.56 6.81
CA TYR A 308 -4.24 -10.41 5.99
C TYR A 308 -3.57 -9.12 6.46
N SER A 309 -3.36 -8.94 7.78
CA SER A 309 -2.65 -7.76 8.30
C SER A 309 -1.18 -7.73 7.89
N GLU A 310 -0.50 -8.87 7.82
CA GLU A 310 0.87 -8.97 7.26
C GLU A 310 0.93 -8.68 5.76
N SER A 311 -0.13 -9.01 5.02
CA SER A 311 -0.29 -8.58 3.62
C SER A 311 -0.45 -7.06 3.50
N ILE A 312 -1.37 -6.48 4.30
CA ILE A 312 -1.68 -5.04 4.30
C ILE A 312 -0.50 -4.18 4.83
N LYS A 313 0.32 -4.70 5.75
CA LYS A 313 1.56 -4.04 6.19
C LYS A 313 2.55 -3.82 5.05
N ARG A 314 2.61 -4.79 4.11
CA ARG A 314 3.49 -4.75 2.94
C ARG A 314 2.87 -3.91 1.83
N ASP A 315 1.62 -4.19 1.47
CA ASP A 315 0.87 -3.38 0.53
C ASP A 315 -0.38 -2.77 1.17
N GLY A 316 -0.23 -1.53 1.65
CA GLY A 316 -1.30 -0.75 2.25
C GLY A 316 -2.44 -0.40 1.29
N ALA A 317 -2.29 -0.67 -0.02
CA ALA A 317 -3.34 -0.52 -1.01
C ALA A 317 -4.16 -1.81 -1.24
N PHE A 318 -3.85 -2.94 -0.59
CA PHE A 318 -4.43 -4.25 -0.96
C PHE A 318 -5.92 -4.39 -0.56
N LEU A 319 -6.82 -3.87 -1.41
CA LEU A 319 -8.28 -3.87 -1.24
C LEU A 319 -8.84 -5.23 -0.84
N THR A 320 -8.53 -6.30 -1.57
CA THR A 320 -9.05 -7.65 -1.29
C THR A 320 -8.66 -8.15 0.11
N CYS A 321 -7.46 -7.83 0.60
CA CYS A 321 -7.04 -8.20 1.95
C CYS A 321 -7.77 -7.38 3.02
N VAL A 322 -7.96 -6.07 2.83
CA VAL A 322 -8.78 -5.24 3.74
C VAL A 322 -10.22 -5.76 3.79
N MET A 323 -10.80 -6.07 2.63
CA MET A 323 -12.15 -6.65 2.51
C MET A 323 -12.27 -7.99 3.23
N ASN A 324 -11.33 -8.92 3.03
CA ASN A 324 -11.40 -10.23 3.68
C ASN A 324 -11.06 -10.14 5.19
N ARG A 325 -10.23 -9.19 5.61
CA ARG A 325 -9.97 -8.92 7.04
C ARG A 325 -11.22 -8.37 7.76
N SER A 326 -12.00 -7.48 7.14
CA SER A 326 -13.29 -7.05 7.71
C SER A 326 -14.27 -8.21 7.92
N ALA A 327 -14.26 -9.22 7.04
CA ALA A 327 -15.04 -10.44 7.21
C ALA A 327 -14.53 -11.28 8.40
N CYS A 328 -13.21 -11.36 8.61
CA CYS A 328 -12.65 -12.01 9.80
C CYS A 328 -13.09 -11.29 11.09
N TYR A 329 -13.06 -9.95 11.11
CA TYR A 329 -13.49 -9.17 12.28
C TYR A 329 -14.99 -9.35 12.57
N LEU A 330 -15.85 -9.42 11.55
CA LEU A 330 -17.26 -9.79 11.70
C LEU A 330 -17.44 -11.18 12.35
N GLN A 331 -16.70 -12.20 11.90
CA GLN A 331 -16.78 -13.55 12.49
C GLN A 331 -16.22 -13.62 13.93
N MET A 332 -15.40 -12.66 14.33
CA MET A 332 -14.88 -12.52 15.70
C MET A 332 -15.69 -11.53 16.56
N ALA A 333 -16.86 -11.08 16.09
CA ALA A 333 -17.70 -10.06 16.73
C ALA A 333 -17.02 -8.70 16.99
N ASP A 334 -15.89 -8.41 16.31
CA ASP A 334 -15.21 -7.11 16.41
C ASP A 334 -15.78 -6.13 15.38
N TYR A 335 -16.96 -5.62 15.70
CA TYR A 335 -17.72 -4.74 14.80
C TYR A 335 -16.97 -3.42 14.54
N LYS A 336 -16.18 -2.92 15.51
CA LYS A 336 -15.41 -1.67 15.37
C LYS A 336 -14.35 -1.79 14.29
N ARG A 337 -13.47 -2.82 14.35
CA ARG A 337 -12.45 -3.03 13.33
C ARG A 337 -13.05 -3.44 11.97
N ALA A 338 -14.20 -4.11 11.97
CA ALA A 338 -14.93 -4.40 10.73
C ALA A 338 -15.47 -3.12 10.04
N ILE A 339 -16.01 -2.16 10.80
CA ILE A 339 -16.50 -0.86 10.31
C ILE A 339 -15.34 -0.04 9.73
N GLU A 340 -14.20 -0.01 10.41
CA GLU A 340 -12.99 0.68 9.96
C GLU A 340 -12.47 0.11 8.63
N ASP A 341 -12.25 -1.20 8.55
CA ASP A 341 -11.78 -1.87 7.32
C ASP A 341 -12.77 -1.71 6.16
N CYS A 342 -14.09 -1.85 6.39
CA CYS A 342 -15.08 -1.63 5.33
C CYS A 342 -15.08 -0.17 4.85
N SER A 343 -14.91 0.81 5.75
CA SER A 343 -14.87 2.23 5.40
C SER A 343 -13.59 2.59 4.63
N LEU A 344 -12.46 1.99 5.00
CA LEU A 344 -11.20 2.08 4.27
C LEU A 344 -11.34 1.47 2.86
N ALA A 345 -11.87 0.26 2.75
CA ALA A 345 -12.08 -0.43 1.48
C ALA A 345 -13.05 0.31 0.54
N LEU A 346 -14.15 0.89 1.06
CA LEU A 346 -15.04 1.76 0.27
C LEU A 346 -14.31 3.02 -0.22
N THR A 347 -13.46 3.61 0.61
CA THR A 347 -12.63 4.77 0.23
C THR A 347 -11.63 4.39 -0.86
N MET A 348 -11.01 3.21 -0.78
CA MET A 348 -10.07 2.70 -1.80
C MET A 348 -10.79 2.41 -3.11
N LEU A 349 -11.95 1.76 -3.07
CA LEU A 349 -12.77 1.46 -4.24
C LEU A 349 -13.26 2.73 -4.96
N ALA A 350 -13.64 3.77 -4.21
CA ALA A 350 -14.03 5.07 -4.76
C ALA A 350 -12.85 5.86 -5.38
N ASN A 351 -11.60 5.57 -4.98
CA ASN A 351 -10.39 6.13 -5.60
C ASN A 351 -9.81 5.23 -6.71
N THR A 352 -10.38 4.05 -6.96
CA THR A 352 -9.94 3.13 -8.01
C THR A 352 -10.48 3.64 -9.36
N PRO A 353 -9.65 3.86 -10.40
CA PRO A 353 -10.12 4.39 -11.66
C PRO A 353 -11.05 3.40 -12.38
N ALA A 354 -12.09 3.93 -13.05
CA ALA A 354 -13.16 3.12 -13.65
C ALA A 354 -12.70 2.15 -14.77
N SER A 355 -11.44 2.22 -15.21
CA SER A 355 -10.81 1.27 -16.12
C SER A 355 -10.35 -0.02 -15.46
N GLU A 356 -10.07 -0.02 -14.15
CA GLU A 356 -9.50 -1.18 -13.42
C GLU A 356 -10.56 -2.16 -12.90
N VAL A 357 -11.85 -1.80 -12.93
CA VAL A 357 -12.94 -2.61 -12.35
C VAL A 357 -14.16 -2.58 -13.26
N THR A 358 -14.60 -3.75 -13.73
CA THR A 358 -15.86 -3.86 -14.50
C THR A 358 -17.05 -3.36 -13.68
N GLN A 359 -18.05 -2.76 -14.33
CA GLN A 359 -19.20 -2.17 -13.64
C GLN A 359 -19.92 -3.18 -12.73
N GLU A 360 -20.01 -4.44 -13.16
CA GLU A 360 -20.53 -5.56 -12.37
C GLU A 360 -19.67 -5.86 -11.14
N ARG A 361 -18.34 -5.99 -11.29
CA ARG A 361 -17.42 -6.20 -10.16
C ARG A 361 -17.48 -5.03 -9.19
N TYR A 362 -17.57 -3.79 -9.68
CA TYR A 362 -17.73 -2.59 -8.83
C TYR A 362 -19.02 -2.67 -8.01
N ARG A 363 -20.17 -2.95 -8.64
CA ARG A 363 -21.45 -3.15 -7.93
C ARG A 363 -21.35 -4.26 -6.88
N GLY A 364 -20.86 -5.44 -7.27
CA GLY A 364 -20.72 -6.58 -6.36
C GLY A 364 -19.77 -6.32 -5.17
N LEU A 365 -18.73 -5.50 -5.34
CA LEU A 365 -17.85 -5.07 -4.25
C LEU A 365 -18.55 -4.04 -3.34
N MET A 366 -19.26 -3.05 -3.91
CA MET A 366 -20.05 -2.06 -3.16
C MET A 366 -21.14 -2.74 -2.32
N THR A 367 -21.94 -3.65 -2.90
CA THR A 367 -22.97 -4.41 -2.17
C THR A 367 -22.37 -5.17 -1.00
N LYS A 368 -21.27 -5.90 -1.21
CA LYS A 368 -20.60 -6.69 -0.15
C LYS A 368 -20.01 -5.80 0.94
N LEU A 369 -19.46 -4.64 0.60
CA LEU A 369 -18.89 -3.71 1.57
C LEU A 369 -19.96 -3.00 2.41
N HIS A 370 -20.97 -2.44 1.77
CA HIS A 370 -22.07 -1.78 2.46
C HIS A 370 -22.88 -2.77 3.31
N ALA A 371 -23.15 -4.00 2.83
CA ALA A 371 -23.85 -5.01 3.63
C ALA A 371 -23.03 -5.42 4.87
N ARG A 372 -21.71 -5.65 4.73
CA ARG A 372 -20.82 -5.95 5.87
C ARG A 372 -20.75 -4.82 6.88
N ARG A 373 -20.66 -3.57 6.41
CA ARG A 373 -20.58 -2.40 7.31
C ARG A 373 -21.92 -2.10 7.99
N GLY A 374 -23.02 -2.18 7.25
CA GLY A 374 -24.38 -2.03 7.78
C GLY A 374 -24.70 -3.09 8.84
N ALA A 375 -24.35 -4.36 8.56
CA ALA A 375 -24.45 -5.43 9.56
C ALA A 375 -23.59 -5.13 10.80
N ALA A 376 -22.32 -4.74 10.63
CA ALA A 376 -21.45 -4.38 11.75
C ALA A 376 -22.01 -3.23 12.61
N TYR A 377 -22.57 -2.19 11.99
CA TYR A 377 -23.25 -1.11 12.70
C TYR A 377 -24.48 -1.62 13.49
N CYS A 378 -25.32 -2.47 12.89
CA CYS A 378 -26.47 -3.04 13.58
C CYS A 378 -26.09 -3.92 14.77
N TRP A 379 -25.04 -4.75 14.64
CA TRP A 379 -24.51 -5.55 15.75
C TRP A 379 -23.79 -4.70 16.82
N ALA A 380 -23.32 -3.51 16.47
CA ALA A 380 -22.83 -2.47 17.39
C ALA A 380 -23.95 -1.56 17.96
N ASP A 381 -25.21 -1.93 17.76
CA ASP A 381 -26.45 -1.23 18.16
C ASP A 381 -26.72 0.13 17.47
N ASP A 382 -25.86 0.57 16.54
CA ASP A 382 -26.09 1.74 15.68
C ASP A 382 -26.97 1.38 14.47
N LEU A 383 -28.27 1.20 14.72
CA LEU A 383 -29.26 0.94 13.68
C LEU A 383 -29.40 2.11 12.69
N LYS A 384 -29.02 3.34 13.06
CA LYS A 384 -29.12 4.54 12.19
C LYS A 384 -28.10 4.47 11.05
N SER A 385 -26.83 4.27 11.38
CA SER A 385 -25.79 4.02 10.37
C SER A 385 -26.01 2.67 9.66
N GLY A 386 -26.48 1.67 10.39
CA GLY A 386 -26.79 0.33 9.88
C GLY A 386 -27.78 0.32 8.72
N VAL A 387 -28.93 0.98 8.86
CA VAL A 387 -29.93 1.09 7.77
C VAL A 387 -29.43 1.96 6.62
N ALA A 388 -28.70 3.04 6.89
CA ALA A 388 -28.13 3.86 5.82
C ALA A 388 -27.21 3.04 4.90
N ASP A 389 -26.32 2.23 5.48
CA ASP A 389 -25.48 1.31 4.70
C ASP A 389 -26.27 0.16 4.06
N MET A 390 -27.22 -0.45 4.77
CA MET A 390 -27.98 -1.58 4.20
C MET A 390 -28.88 -1.13 3.03
N ARG A 391 -29.35 0.12 3.02
CA ARG A 391 -30.02 0.74 1.86
C ARG A 391 -29.06 0.98 0.70
N MET A 392 -27.83 1.41 0.95
CA MET A 392 -26.80 1.52 -0.09
C MET A 392 -26.44 0.15 -0.69
N ALA A 393 -26.31 -0.89 0.14
CA ALA A 393 -26.13 -2.26 -0.32
C ALA A 393 -27.33 -2.71 -1.20
N ALA A 394 -28.55 -2.48 -0.71
CA ALA A 394 -29.78 -2.82 -1.42
C ALA A 394 -29.96 -2.09 -2.76
N ALA A 395 -29.34 -0.92 -2.96
CA ALA A 395 -29.34 -0.18 -4.22
C ALA A 395 -28.30 -0.69 -5.24
N TYR A 396 -27.15 -1.20 -4.79
CA TYR A 396 -26.12 -1.76 -5.67
C TYR A 396 -26.35 -3.23 -6.04
N ARG A 397 -27.07 -3.98 -5.19
CA ARG A 397 -27.36 -5.42 -5.34
C ARG A 397 -27.89 -5.82 -6.72
N ASP A 398 -27.72 -7.09 -7.06
CA ASP A 398 -28.44 -7.73 -8.16
C ASP A 398 -29.80 -8.24 -7.67
N PRO A 399 -30.93 -7.73 -8.19
CA PRO A 399 -32.27 -8.18 -7.81
C PRO A 399 -32.58 -9.65 -8.13
N THR A 400 -31.73 -10.37 -8.86
CA THR A 400 -31.93 -11.78 -9.22
C THR A 400 -31.21 -12.77 -8.31
N CYS A 401 -30.28 -12.33 -7.46
CA CYS A 401 -29.51 -13.23 -6.58
C CYS A 401 -29.23 -12.72 -5.14
N ASP A 402 -29.29 -11.42 -4.86
CA ASP A 402 -28.93 -10.82 -3.56
C ASP A 402 -30.14 -10.65 -2.59
N ASP A 403 -31.14 -11.53 -2.61
CA ASP A 403 -32.37 -11.40 -1.79
C ASP A 403 -32.12 -11.27 -0.28
N ASN A 404 -31.02 -11.86 0.23
CA ASN A 404 -30.64 -11.76 1.65
C ASN A 404 -30.48 -10.31 2.11
N VAL A 405 -29.91 -9.43 1.27
CA VAL A 405 -29.71 -8.01 1.59
C VAL A 405 -31.05 -7.27 1.72
N ALA A 406 -32.08 -7.72 0.99
CA ALA A 406 -33.43 -7.18 1.09
C ALA A 406 -34.13 -7.64 2.39
N ALA A 407 -33.95 -8.90 2.76
CA ALA A 407 -34.48 -9.46 4.01
C ALA A 407 -33.83 -8.80 5.25
N ASP A 408 -32.51 -8.66 5.24
CA ASP A 408 -31.76 -7.98 6.31
C ASP A 408 -32.23 -6.53 6.48
N LEU A 409 -32.33 -5.76 5.38
CA LEU A 409 -32.85 -4.39 5.41
C LEU A 409 -34.26 -4.32 6.03
N ALA A 410 -35.18 -5.18 5.59
CA ALA A 410 -36.55 -5.21 6.12
C ALA A 410 -36.60 -5.57 7.62
N MET A 411 -35.70 -6.45 8.09
CA MET A 411 -35.57 -6.80 9.49
C MET A 411 -35.06 -5.62 10.34
N ILE A 412 -34.05 -4.88 9.87
CA ILE A 412 -33.49 -3.74 10.59
C ILE A 412 -34.48 -2.57 10.61
N GLU A 413 -35.18 -2.28 9.51
CA GLU A 413 -36.24 -1.24 9.47
C GLU A 413 -37.42 -1.58 10.39
N ALA A 414 -37.76 -2.87 10.55
CA ALA A 414 -38.72 -3.31 11.56
C ALA A 414 -38.22 -3.06 12.99
N GLN A 415 -36.93 -3.32 13.27
CA GLN A 415 -36.32 -3.04 14.57
C GLN A 415 -36.27 -1.54 14.89
N MET A 416 -35.89 -0.68 13.93
CA MET A 416 -35.93 0.78 14.10
C MET A 416 -37.35 1.27 14.46
N ARG A 417 -38.38 0.74 13.77
CA ARG A 417 -39.78 1.08 14.05
C ARG A 417 -40.23 0.64 15.44
N VAL A 418 -39.80 -0.54 15.91
CA VAL A 418 -40.07 -1.02 17.28
C VAL A 418 -39.35 -0.16 18.33
N ARG A 419 -38.14 0.32 18.04
CA ARG A 419 -37.38 1.22 18.93
C ARG A 419 -37.78 2.71 18.82
N GLY A 420 -38.72 3.06 17.94
CA GLY A 420 -39.17 4.44 17.74
C GLY A 420 -38.15 5.39 17.09
N ILE A 421 -37.16 4.86 16.36
CA ILE A 421 -36.08 5.66 15.77
C ILE A 421 -36.57 6.28 14.43
N THR A 422 -36.64 7.62 14.38
CA THR A 422 -37.08 8.40 13.21
C THR A 422 -35.95 8.73 12.24
N GLU A 423 -36.28 8.94 10.96
CA GLU A 423 -35.28 9.19 9.91
C GLU A 423 -34.65 10.60 9.98
N ASP A 424 -35.34 11.59 10.55
CA ASP A 424 -34.80 12.95 10.76
C ASP A 424 -33.56 12.97 11.67
N ASP A 425 -33.38 11.96 12.53
CA ASP A 425 -32.19 11.77 13.36
C ASP A 425 -30.93 11.37 12.55
N VAL A 426 -31.10 10.94 11.30
CA VAL A 426 -29.99 10.54 10.40
C VAL A 426 -29.34 11.77 9.72
N ARG A 427 -29.90 12.96 9.95
CA ARG A 427 -29.38 14.23 9.43
C ARG A 427 -27.98 14.51 9.98
N ALA A 428 -27.02 14.71 9.08
CA ALA A 428 -25.59 14.75 9.41
C ALA A 428 -25.24 15.76 10.52
N ASP A 429 -24.39 15.32 11.45
CA ASP A 429 -23.84 16.12 12.54
C ASP A 429 -23.23 17.45 12.03
N PRO A 430 -23.59 18.62 12.61
CA PRO A 430 -23.04 19.93 12.26
C PRO A 430 -21.50 20.05 12.36
N LEU A 431 -20.82 19.23 13.18
CA LEU A 431 -19.36 19.13 13.17
C LEU A 431 -18.87 18.38 11.92
N SER A 432 -19.46 17.22 11.61
CA SER A 432 -19.18 16.45 10.38
C SER A 432 -19.34 17.28 9.11
N THR A 433 -20.40 18.08 8.98
CA THR A 433 -20.60 18.99 7.83
C THR A 433 -19.48 20.03 7.72
N ARG A 434 -19.09 20.70 8.82
CA ARG A 434 -17.99 21.67 8.82
C ARG A 434 -16.62 21.04 8.54
N MET A 435 -16.41 19.80 8.98
CA MET A 435 -15.22 19.00 8.64
C MET A 435 -15.17 18.67 7.14
N GLN A 436 -16.31 18.39 6.50
CA GLN A 436 -16.39 18.17 5.05
C GLN A 436 -16.17 19.48 4.28
N GLU A 437 -16.73 20.60 4.73
CA GLU A 437 -16.51 21.93 4.14
C GLU A 437 -15.03 22.32 4.17
N ALA A 438 -14.36 22.20 5.32
CA ALA A 438 -12.93 22.48 5.47
C ALA A 438 -12.04 21.56 4.60
N ALA A 439 -12.46 20.30 4.39
CA ALA A 439 -11.80 19.39 3.46
C ALA A 439 -12.00 19.81 2.00
N ALA A 440 -13.23 20.19 1.61
CA ALA A 440 -13.53 20.70 0.27
C ALA A 440 -12.72 21.97 -0.03
N GLN A 441 -12.67 22.94 0.91
CA GLN A 441 -11.86 24.15 0.79
C GLN A 441 -10.37 23.82 0.54
N TYR A 442 -9.80 22.84 1.25
CA TYR A 442 -8.43 22.35 1.03
C TYR A 442 -8.23 21.74 -0.36
N TYR A 443 -9.14 20.89 -0.85
CA TYR A 443 -9.02 20.28 -2.19
C TYR A 443 -9.20 21.29 -3.33
N HIS A 444 -9.95 22.38 -3.12
CA HIS A 444 -10.03 23.52 -4.04
C HIS A 444 -8.81 24.48 -3.94
N GLY A 445 -7.82 24.18 -3.10
CA GLY A 445 -6.62 25.00 -2.91
C GLY A 445 -6.83 26.24 -2.02
N SER A 446 -8.01 26.42 -1.44
CA SER A 446 -8.33 27.52 -0.51
C SER A 446 -7.82 27.21 0.90
N TYR A 447 -6.49 27.18 1.05
CA TYR A 447 -5.83 26.75 2.29
C TYR A 447 -6.10 27.69 3.46
N GLU A 448 -6.22 29.01 3.23
CA GLU A 448 -6.54 29.99 4.28
C GLU A 448 -7.99 29.87 4.77
N GLY A 449 -8.94 29.59 3.87
CA GLY A 449 -10.32 29.26 4.23
C GLY A 449 -10.38 27.97 5.06
N ALA A 450 -9.73 26.91 4.58
CA ALA A 450 -9.66 25.63 5.29
C ALA A 450 -9.02 25.79 6.69
N GLU A 451 -7.93 26.55 6.80
CA GLU A 451 -7.29 26.90 8.07
C GLU A 451 -8.24 27.65 9.01
N ALA A 452 -8.99 28.64 8.53
CA ALA A 452 -9.98 29.35 9.33
C ALA A 452 -11.09 28.42 9.84
N THR A 453 -11.62 27.54 8.97
CA THR A 453 -12.67 26.57 9.31
C THR A 453 -12.19 25.51 10.30
N TYR A 454 -10.99 24.94 10.12
CA TYR A 454 -10.40 24.01 11.10
C TYR A 454 -10.09 24.70 12.45
N ASN A 455 -9.61 25.94 12.44
CA ASN A 455 -9.39 26.71 13.67
C ASN A 455 -10.70 27.08 14.38
N ALA A 456 -11.82 27.27 13.66
CA ALA A 456 -13.14 27.43 14.28
C ALA A 456 -13.58 26.13 15.00
N ILE A 457 -13.45 24.99 14.33
CA ILE A 457 -13.74 23.66 14.90
C ILE A 457 -12.88 23.40 16.16
N LEU A 458 -11.58 23.73 16.12
CA LEU A 458 -10.67 23.52 17.26
C LEU A 458 -10.87 24.51 18.42
N LYS A 459 -11.53 25.64 18.21
CA LYS A 459 -11.97 26.53 19.32
C LYS A 459 -13.13 25.93 20.10
N GLU A 460 -14.04 25.23 19.43
CA GLU A 460 -15.14 24.49 20.07
C GLU A 460 -14.68 23.17 20.67
N GLN A 461 -13.79 22.45 19.98
CA GLN A 461 -13.29 21.13 20.39
C GLN A 461 -11.76 21.05 20.26
N PRO A 462 -11.00 21.58 21.24
CA PRO A 462 -9.52 21.60 21.20
C PRO A 462 -8.88 20.22 20.99
N PHE A 463 -9.51 19.16 21.52
CA PHE A 463 -9.04 17.79 21.45
C PHE A 463 -9.49 17.03 20.18
N HIS A 464 -10.12 17.68 19.20
CA HIS A 464 -10.56 17.03 17.97
C HIS A 464 -9.38 16.74 17.01
N MET A 465 -8.66 15.64 17.30
CA MET A 465 -7.41 15.26 16.63
C MET A 465 -7.50 15.18 15.10
N LYS A 466 -8.65 14.81 14.53
CA LYS A 466 -8.86 14.76 13.07
C LYS A 466 -8.82 16.17 12.44
N ALA A 467 -9.27 17.20 13.14
CA ALA A 467 -9.11 18.59 12.70
C ALA A 467 -7.67 19.07 12.87
N GLN A 468 -7.00 18.79 14.00
CA GLN A 468 -5.57 19.11 14.18
C GLN A 468 -4.71 18.49 13.07
N GLY A 469 -4.94 17.21 12.79
CA GLY A 469 -4.27 16.46 11.73
C GLY A 469 -4.57 16.97 10.32
N ASN A 470 -5.71 17.60 10.07
CA ASN A 470 -5.98 18.24 8.77
C ASN A 470 -5.38 19.64 8.71
N LEU A 471 -5.47 20.44 9.79
CA LEU A 471 -4.86 21.76 9.92
C LEU A 471 -3.33 21.70 9.69
N ALA A 472 -2.63 20.72 10.26
CA ALA A 472 -1.22 20.50 10.00
C ALA A 472 -0.91 20.30 8.50
N ALA A 473 -1.82 19.68 7.74
CA ALA A 473 -1.68 19.51 6.30
C ALA A 473 -2.05 20.79 5.50
N THR A 474 -3.03 21.58 5.96
CA THR A 474 -3.35 22.87 5.31
C THR A 474 -2.22 23.88 5.51
N LEU A 475 -1.68 23.99 6.73
CA LEU A 475 -0.53 24.86 7.06
C LEU A 475 0.71 24.50 6.25
N LEU A 476 1.00 23.21 6.05
CA LEU A 476 2.08 22.75 5.16
C LEU A 476 1.87 23.20 3.70
N ARG A 477 0.65 23.10 3.16
CA ARG A 477 0.34 23.57 1.80
C ARG A 477 0.36 25.09 1.67
N ALA A 478 0.02 25.82 2.73
CA ALA A 478 0.14 27.27 2.83
C ALA A 478 1.58 27.76 3.10
N GLY A 479 2.57 26.86 3.25
CA GLY A 479 3.96 27.22 3.55
C GLY A 479 4.22 27.71 4.98
N LYS A 480 3.24 27.60 5.88
CA LYS A 480 3.30 28.01 7.29
C LYS A 480 4.02 26.97 8.15
N PHE A 481 5.28 26.67 7.80
CA PHE A 481 6.02 25.50 8.33
C PHE A 481 6.21 25.48 9.86
N THR A 482 6.38 26.63 10.51
CA THR A 482 6.53 26.70 11.98
C THR A 482 5.24 26.35 12.71
N GLN A 483 4.11 26.91 12.27
CA GLN A 483 2.79 26.60 12.83
C GLN A 483 2.40 25.14 12.55
N ALA A 484 2.78 24.60 11.38
CA ALA A 484 2.60 23.18 11.08
C ALA A 484 3.38 22.27 12.05
N LEU A 485 4.58 22.68 12.51
CA LEU A 485 5.33 21.97 13.54
C LEU A 485 4.67 22.05 14.90
N GLU A 486 4.24 23.24 15.33
CA GLU A 486 3.55 23.44 16.62
C GLU A 486 2.31 22.53 16.74
N VAL A 487 1.51 22.41 15.67
CA VAL A 487 0.35 21.49 15.63
C VAL A 487 0.79 20.02 15.62
N CYS A 488 1.88 19.66 14.92
CA CYS A 488 2.35 18.27 14.88
C CYS A 488 2.98 17.82 16.20
N ASP A 489 3.76 18.67 16.85
CA ASP A 489 4.34 18.40 18.17
C ASP A 489 3.24 18.27 19.24
N GLY A 490 2.14 19.04 19.13
CA GLY A 490 0.93 18.84 19.93
C GLY A 490 0.27 17.46 19.75
N ILE A 491 0.16 16.97 18.51
CA ILE A 491 -0.33 15.60 18.22
C ILE A 491 0.62 14.54 18.79
N VAL A 492 1.93 14.76 18.73
CA VAL A 492 2.94 13.85 19.31
C VAL A 492 2.87 13.84 20.84
N GLN A 493 2.62 14.98 21.48
CA GLN A 493 2.39 15.07 22.93
C GLN A 493 1.11 14.34 23.36
N PHE A 494 0.01 14.51 22.62
CA PHE A 494 -1.24 13.79 22.87
C PHE A 494 -1.05 12.26 22.75
N CYS A 495 -0.27 11.81 21.76
CA CYS A 495 0.04 10.40 21.55
C CYS A 495 1.30 9.93 22.30
N SER A 496 1.77 10.64 23.34
CA SER A 496 3.10 10.44 23.94
C SER A 496 3.33 9.05 24.55
N GLU A 497 2.31 8.43 25.14
CA GLU A 497 2.39 7.04 25.61
C GLU A 497 2.73 6.08 24.46
N VAL A 498 2.04 6.22 23.33
CA VAL A 498 2.24 5.39 22.13
C VAL A 498 3.57 5.71 21.47
N ALA A 499 4.01 6.97 21.49
CA ALA A 499 5.34 7.37 21.04
C ALA A 499 6.44 6.69 21.87
N SER A 500 6.30 6.63 23.20
CA SER A 500 7.28 5.93 24.06
C SER A 500 7.26 4.40 23.86
N ALA A 501 6.09 3.80 23.63
CA ALA A 501 5.97 2.39 23.26
C ALA A 501 6.64 2.05 21.91
N LEU A 502 6.60 2.97 20.93
CA LEU A 502 7.29 2.86 19.63
C LEU A 502 8.83 3.04 19.72
N GLU A 503 9.34 3.64 20.80
CA GLU A 503 10.77 3.78 21.03
C GLU A 503 11.39 2.58 21.76
N GLN A 504 10.56 1.68 22.32
CA GLN A 504 11.04 0.42 22.91
C GLN A 504 11.49 -0.59 21.84
N PRO A 505 12.68 -1.22 21.98
CA PRO A 505 13.17 -2.21 21.01
C PRO A 505 12.24 -3.42 20.94
N GLY A 506 11.52 -3.57 19.82
CA GLY A 506 10.62 -4.71 19.54
C GLY A 506 9.12 -4.42 19.63
N GLY A 507 8.67 -3.18 19.90
CA GLY A 507 7.24 -2.86 20.07
C GLY A 507 6.33 -3.21 18.87
N LEU A 508 6.87 -3.29 17.65
CA LEU A 508 6.12 -3.60 16.42
C LEU A 508 6.35 -5.01 15.85
N THR A 509 7.27 -5.80 16.42
CA THR A 509 7.47 -7.20 16.04
C THR A 509 6.44 -8.08 16.76
N GLY A 510 5.29 -8.30 16.14
CA GLY A 510 4.15 -9.04 16.70
C GLY A 510 4.35 -10.54 16.95
N ASP A 511 5.59 -11.03 16.79
CA ASP A 511 6.03 -12.43 16.87
C ASP A 511 6.24 -12.93 18.32
N GLN A 512 5.76 -12.19 19.33
CA GLN A 512 5.98 -12.46 20.76
C GLN A 512 4.71 -12.36 21.63
N LEU A 513 3.53 -12.30 20.99
CA LEU A 513 2.21 -12.32 21.64
C LEU A 513 1.65 -13.75 21.84
N ASP A 514 2.54 -14.75 21.91
CA ASP A 514 2.24 -16.18 21.77
C ASP A 514 2.89 -17.01 22.91
N SER A 515 2.73 -16.57 24.16
CA SER A 515 2.67 -17.52 25.31
C SER A 515 1.42 -17.23 26.11
N ASP A 516 0.67 -18.28 26.40
CA ASP A 516 -0.74 -18.27 26.80
C ASP A 516 -0.86 -18.16 28.34
N ASP A 517 -0.15 -17.18 28.91
CA ASP A 517 -0.05 -16.91 30.35
C ASP A 517 -0.94 -15.70 30.73
N GLU A 518 -2.27 -15.83 30.58
CA GLU A 518 -3.25 -14.90 31.20
C GLU A 518 -3.75 -15.46 32.54
N GLU A 519 -2.92 -15.34 33.58
CA GLU A 519 -3.32 -15.35 35.00
C GLU A 519 -2.25 -14.61 35.84
N ASP A 520 -2.49 -14.42 37.15
CA ASP A 520 -1.63 -13.71 38.12
C ASP A 520 -1.43 -12.17 37.91
N GLU A 521 -2.52 -11.40 37.98
CA GLU A 521 -2.48 -10.06 38.59
C GLU A 521 -2.60 -10.18 40.14
N ASP A 522 -1.72 -9.49 40.87
CA ASP A 522 -1.74 -9.21 42.32
C ASP A 522 -1.78 -10.37 43.36
N GLU A 523 -0.60 -10.89 43.74
CA GLU A 523 -0.39 -11.59 45.05
C GLU A 523 0.99 -11.26 45.67
N PRO A 524 1.08 -10.58 46.84
CA PRO A 524 2.33 -10.12 47.44
C PRO A 524 3.05 -11.12 48.37
N GLY A 525 3.11 -12.40 47.98
CA GLY A 525 4.35 -13.18 48.01
C GLY A 525 4.65 -14.13 49.19
N TRP A 526 5.66 -14.98 48.96
CA TRP A 526 6.42 -15.67 50.01
C TRP A 526 7.88 -15.87 49.57
N ALA A 527 8.84 -15.40 50.36
CA ALA A 527 10.27 -15.61 50.08
C ALA A 527 10.82 -16.80 50.89
N THR A 528 11.25 -17.88 50.22
CA THR A 528 11.97 -19.01 50.85
C THR A 528 13.42 -19.08 50.42
N SER A 529 14.27 -18.86 51.42
CA SER A 529 15.73 -19.00 51.44
C SER A 529 16.29 -20.27 50.77
N ASN A 530 17.27 -20.13 49.86
CA ASN A 530 18.69 -20.50 50.10
C ASN A 530 19.50 -20.61 48.80
N THR A 531 20.51 -19.74 48.61
CA THR A 531 21.94 -20.08 48.34
C THR A 531 22.73 -18.83 47.93
N GLU A 532 23.80 -18.52 48.68
CA GLU A 532 24.65 -17.34 48.45
C GLU A 532 25.74 -17.59 47.39
N SER A 533 25.35 -17.83 46.12
CA SER A 533 26.32 -17.83 45.01
C SER A 533 25.78 -17.39 43.63
N ALA A 534 24.50 -17.07 43.49
CA ALA A 534 23.83 -16.88 42.19
C ALA A 534 23.59 -15.41 41.75
N ALA A 535 24.14 -14.42 42.47
CA ALA A 535 23.76 -13.01 42.32
C ALA A 535 23.93 -12.45 40.88
N ALA A 536 25.06 -12.74 40.22
CA ALA A 536 25.39 -12.16 38.91
C ALA A 536 24.56 -12.73 37.74
N GLU A 537 24.12 -13.99 37.82
CA GLU A 537 23.33 -14.63 36.75
C GLU A 537 21.82 -14.32 36.91
N ASN A 538 21.34 -14.23 38.16
CA ASN A 538 19.94 -13.98 38.46
C ASN A 538 19.50 -12.54 38.10
N GLU A 539 20.38 -11.54 38.26
CA GLU A 539 20.14 -10.19 37.73
C GLU A 539 20.00 -10.18 36.21
N GLY A 540 20.74 -11.03 35.48
CA GLY A 540 20.63 -11.16 34.04
C GLY A 540 19.28 -11.71 33.58
N ALA A 541 18.73 -12.69 34.32
CA ALA A 541 17.39 -13.23 34.09
C ALA A 541 16.30 -12.19 34.41
N SER A 542 16.36 -11.58 35.59
CA SER A 542 15.39 -10.55 36.02
C SER A 542 15.32 -9.35 35.08
N ASN A 543 16.46 -8.85 34.60
CA ASN A 543 16.50 -7.80 33.58
C ASN A 543 15.95 -8.25 32.22
N ARG A 544 16.09 -9.52 31.84
CA ARG A 544 15.50 -10.07 30.61
C ARG A 544 13.99 -10.16 30.70
N ASP A 545 13.45 -10.64 31.82
CA ASP A 545 12.00 -10.81 32.00
C ASP A 545 11.28 -9.47 32.17
N THR A 546 11.88 -8.50 32.87
CA THR A 546 11.36 -7.13 32.91
C THR A 546 11.36 -6.47 31.53
N LEU A 547 12.39 -6.67 30.70
CA LEU A 547 12.39 -6.23 29.30
C LEU A 547 11.30 -6.93 28.45
N VAL A 548 11.03 -8.21 28.66
CA VAL A 548 9.95 -8.94 27.98
C VAL A 548 8.57 -8.41 28.42
N ARG A 549 8.34 -8.20 29.72
CA ARG A 549 7.12 -7.58 30.26
C ARG A 549 6.90 -6.17 29.69
N GLN A 550 7.94 -5.34 29.64
CA GLN A 550 7.89 -4.01 29.01
C GLN A 550 7.55 -4.07 27.52
N ARG A 551 8.11 -5.02 26.76
CA ARG A 551 7.76 -5.26 25.36
C ARG A 551 6.31 -5.70 25.18
N ARG A 552 5.82 -6.64 25.99
CA ARG A 552 4.42 -7.09 25.96
C ARG A 552 3.46 -5.95 26.28
N ALA A 553 3.74 -5.15 27.31
CA ALA A 553 2.95 -3.97 27.66
C ALA A 553 2.95 -2.91 26.54
N ALA A 554 4.11 -2.65 25.90
CA ALA A 554 4.20 -1.76 24.75
C ALA A 554 3.39 -2.28 23.55
N ALA A 555 3.51 -3.57 23.21
CA ALA A 555 2.74 -4.20 22.14
C ALA A 555 1.23 -4.19 22.40
N LYS A 556 0.79 -4.44 23.64
CA LYS A 556 -0.61 -4.32 24.07
C LYS A 556 -1.14 -2.91 23.83
N LYS A 557 -0.47 -1.87 24.36
CA LYS A 557 -0.83 -0.46 24.11
C LYS A 557 -0.86 -0.09 22.62
N LEU A 558 0.08 -0.62 21.82
CA LEU A 558 0.14 -0.38 20.38
C LEU A 558 -1.02 -1.03 19.61
N SER A 559 -1.52 -2.17 20.09
CA SER A 559 -2.69 -2.85 19.52
C SER A 559 -4.01 -2.20 19.92
N GLU A 560 -4.12 -1.73 21.17
CA GLU A 560 -5.31 -1.06 21.72
C GLU A 560 -5.47 0.36 21.13
N GLN A 561 -4.37 1.09 20.94
CA GLN A 561 -4.35 2.48 20.46
C GLN A 561 -3.84 2.60 19.01
N SER A 562 -4.27 1.68 18.13
CA SER A 562 -3.91 1.65 16.71
C SER A 562 -4.12 3.00 15.98
N GLY A 563 -5.19 3.73 16.31
CA GLY A 563 -5.46 5.07 15.78
C GLY A 563 -4.39 6.11 16.16
N HIS A 564 -3.82 6.04 17.36
CA HIS A 564 -2.73 6.92 17.79
C HIS A 564 -1.43 6.61 17.01
N VAL A 565 -1.15 5.33 16.71
CA VAL A 565 -0.01 4.93 15.87
C VAL A 565 -0.09 5.57 14.48
N TYR A 566 -1.28 5.56 13.86
CA TYR A 566 -1.50 6.18 12.55
C TYR A 566 -1.43 7.72 12.59
N MET A 567 -1.86 8.35 13.70
CA MET A 567 -1.70 9.79 13.90
C MET A 567 -0.24 10.18 14.11
N LEU A 568 0.54 9.41 14.88
CA LEU A 568 1.98 9.61 15.04
C LEU A 568 2.74 9.49 13.73
N LEU A 569 2.45 8.48 12.91
CA LEU A 569 3.02 8.35 11.56
C LEU A 569 2.80 9.63 10.74
N LYS A 570 1.55 10.12 10.70
CA LYS A 570 1.20 11.35 9.98
C LYS A 570 1.86 12.59 10.58
N ALA A 571 1.97 12.69 11.91
CA ALA A 571 2.64 13.80 12.57
C ALA A 571 4.14 13.81 12.25
N TYR A 572 4.83 12.67 12.38
CA TYR A 572 6.26 12.55 12.08
C TYR A 572 6.59 12.90 10.61
N VAL A 573 5.84 12.39 9.65
CA VAL A 573 6.05 12.71 8.22
C VAL A 573 5.82 14.21 7.94
N ARG A 574 4.83 14.82 8.61
CA ARG A 574 4.54 16.26 8.48
C ARG A 574 5.58 17.15 9.17
N SER A 575 6.04 16.77 10.37
CA SER A 575 7.15 17.45 11.05
C SER A 575 8.42 17.38 10.22
N ALA A 576 8.74 16.24 9.62
CA ALA A 576 9.86 16.12 8.70
C ALA A 576 9.72 17.03 7.46
N ALA A 577 8.54 17.08 6.84
CA ALA A 577 8.27 17.97 5.71
C ALA A 577 8.41 19.46 6.08
N ALA A 578 7.87 19.86 7.24
CA ALA A 578 7.97 21.22 7.76
C ALA A 578 9.42 21.62 8.09
N LEU A 579 10.17 20.76 8.78
CA LEU A 579 11.59 20.97 9.09
C LEU A 579 12.46 21.03 7.83
N CYS A 580 12.13 20.26 6.78
CA CYS A 580 12.74 20.41 5.46
C CYS A 580 12.46 21.79 4.82
N GLY A 581 11.26 22.35 5.01
CA GLY A 581 10.91 23.72 4.63
C GLY A 581 11.70 24.79 5.41
N VAL A 582 11.87 24.60 6.72
CA VAL A 582 12.70 25.44 7.61
C VAL A 582 14.22 25.21 7.39
N LYS A 583 14.59 24.15 6.63
CA LYS A 583 15.96 23.70 6.32
C LYS A 583 16.72 23.06 7.48
N GLU A 584 16.03 22.61 8.53
CA GLU A 584 16.60 21.85 9.65
C GLU A 584 16.67 20.34 9.37
N TYR A 585 17.39 19.97 8.30
CA TYR A 585 17.41 18.61 7.76
C TYR A 585 17.77 17.52 8.79
N HIS A 586 18.63 17.81 9.77
CA HIS A 586 19.00 16.84 10.80
C HIS A 586 17.83 16.46 11.72
N LYS A 587 16.97 17.41 12.10
CA LYS A 587 15.76 17.12 12.89
C LYS A 587 14.71 16.40 12.04
N ALA A 588 14.58 16.80 10.77
CA ALA A 588 13.69 16.12 9.82
C ALA A 588 14.05 14.64 9.64
N HIS A 589 15.34 14.28 9.60
CA HIS A 589 15.80 12.90 9.52
C HIS A 589 15.37 12.05 10.72
N GLY A 590 15.54 12.55 11.94
CA GLY A 590 15.08 11.84 13.15
C GLY A 590 13.57 11.57 13.16
N TYR A 591 12.77 12.47 12.56
CA TYR A 591 11.33 12.24 12.38
C TYR A 591 11.03 11.23 11.25
N LEU A 592 11.78 11.21 10.14
CA LEU A 592 11.64 10.15 9.12
C LEU A 592 12.06 8.77 9.65
N GLU A 593 13.11 8.68 10.46
CA GLU A 593 13.51 7.44 11.14
C GLU A 593 12.42 6.93 12.08
N ARG A 594 11.76 7.82 12.84
CA ARG A 594 10.60 7.47 13.68
C ARG A 594 9.40 7.01 12.84
N ALA A 595 9.13 7.65 11.71
CA ALA A 595 8.07 7.22 10.78
C ALA A 595 8.36 5.83 10.16
N LEU A 596 9.61 5.58 9.75
CA LEU A 596 10.06 4.30 9.19
C LEU A 596 10.00 3.13 10.18
N ARG A 597 10.05 3.39 11.49
CA ARG A 597 9.78 2.34 12.49
C ARG A 597 8.33 1.86 12.40
N ILE A 598 7.38 2.77 12.20
CA ILE A 598 5.94 2.47 12.10
C ILE A 598 5.61 1.79 10.76
N THR A 599 6.13 2.32 9.65
CA THR A 599 5.90 1.78 8.30
C THR A 599 7.23 1.42 7.62
N PRO A 600 7.88 0.32 8.03
CA PRO A 600 9.18 -0.08 7.48
C PRO A 600 9.09 -0.48 5.99
N TYR A 601 7.90 -0.84 5.50
CA TYR A 601 7.65 -1.28 4.13
C TYR A 601 7.41 -0.13 3.13
N ASP A 602 7.31 1.14 3.57
CA ASP A 602 7.20 2.27 2.64
C ASP A 602 8.59 2.62 2.06
N ASN A 603 8.82 2.25 0.79
CA ASN A 603 10.07 2.56 0.10
C ASN A 603 10.20 4.03 -0.32
N ASP A 604 9.10 4.77 -0.50
CA ASP A 604 9.19 6.20 -0.84
C ASP A 604 9.72 6.97 0.38
N LEU A 605 9.13 6.68 1.55
CA LEU A 605 9.58 7.20 2.85
C LEU A 605 11.05 6.81 3.13
N ARG A 606 11.46 5.60 2.72
CA ARG A 606 12.83 5.11 2.85
C ARG A 606 13.80 5.83 1.90
N ASP A 607 13.43 6.02 0.63
CA ASP A 607 14.25 6.78 -0.34
C ASP A 607 14.34 8.27 0.07
N ASP A 608 13.28 8.87 0.65
CA ASP A 608 13.33 10.23 1.20
C ASP A 608 14.22 10.35 2.45
N CYS A 609 14.19 9.38 3.36
CA CYS A 609 15.14 9.34 4.48
C CYS A 609 16.59 9.21 3.98
N ASN A 610 16.84 8.34 2.98
CA ASN A 610 18.16 8.17 2.36
C ASN A 610 18.66 9.47 1.68
N ARG A 611 17.81 10.13 0.89
CA ARG A 611 18.10 11.45 0.27
C ARG A 611 18.50 12.47 1.32
N LEU A 612 17.80 12.49 2.45
CA LEU A 612 18.07 13.40 3.55
C LEU A 612 19.39 13.07 4.29
N ALA A 613 19.71 11.78 4.45
CA ALA A 613 20.99 11.30 5.00
C ALA A 613 22.19 11.65 4.10
N GLU A 614 22.04 11.54 2.78
CA GLU A 614 23.03 12.02 1.80
C GLU A 614 23.21 13.54 1.90
N LYS A 615 22.11 14.31 1.96
CA LYS A 615 22.14 15.77 2.11
C LYS A 615 22.84 16.22 3.40
N ILE A 616 22.54 15.60 4.54
CA ILE A 616 23.19 15.91 5.83
C ILE A 616 24.70 15.64 5.78
N ARG A 617 25.15 14.57 5.11
CA ARG A 617 26.58 14.28 4.90
C ARG A 617 27.24 15.37 4.04
N MET A 618 26.59 15.80 2.96
CA MET A 618 27.10 16.91 2.13
C MET A 618 27.15 18.23 2.90
N ASP A 619 26.10 18.58 3.64
CA ASP A 619 26.07 19.79 4.48
C ASP A 619 27.18 19.78 5.55
N ARG A 620 27.49 18.62 6.17
CA ARG A 620 28.63 18.46 7.09
C ARG A 620 29.98 18.65 6.37
N LEU A 621 30.14 18.04 5.19
CA LEU A 621 31.35 18.16 4.38
C LEU A 621 31.61 19.61 3.95
N ILE A 622 30.57 20.37 3.60
CA ILE A 622 30.64 21.80 3.25
C ILE A 622 30.85 22.67 4.49
N ALA A 623 30.07 22.48 5.56
CA ALA A 623 30.16 23.28 6.78
C ALA A 623 31.57 23.20 7.42
N ALA A 624 32.18 22.01 7.44
CA ALA A 624 33.52 21.84 7.98
C ALA A 624 34.65 22.30 7.02
N SER A 625 34.40 22.62 5.74
CA SER A 625 35.38 23.32 4.89
C SER A 625 35.25 24.85 5.01
N ALA A 626 34.02 25.37 5.04
CA ALA A 626 33.73 26.78 5.32
C ALA A 626 34.15 27.19 6.75
N GLY A 627 33.97 26.31 7.74
CA GLY A 627 34.42 26.50 9.13
C GLY A 627 35.94 26.60 9.25
N ALA A 628 36.68 25.77 8.50
CA ALA A 628 38.14 25.88 8.42
C ALA A 628 38.56 27.23 7.82
N ALA A 629 37.89 27.70 6.75
CA ALA A 629 38.16 29.01 6.15
C ALA A 629 37.83 30.18 7.10
N ARG A 630 36.73 30.11 7.87
CA ARG A 630 36.40 31.12 8.90
C ARG A 630 37.41 31.13 10.05
N ALA A 631 37.79 29.97 10.60
CA ALA A 631 38.81 29.88 11.65
C ALA A 631 40.17 30.42 11.16
N GLN A 632 40.58 30.08 9.94
CA GLN A 632 41.78 30.62 9.30
C GLN A 632 41.70 32.13 9.00
N LYS A 633 40.51 32.74 9.01
CA LYS A 633 40.29 34.19 8.81
C LYS A 633 40.05 34.95 10.13
N ALA A 634 40.04 34.26 11.27
CA ALA A 634 40.05 34.85 12.61
C ALA A 634 41.41 34.68 13.33
N ALA A 635 42.28 33.82 12.81
CA ALA A 635 43.65 33.58 13.29
C ALA A 635 44.73 34.26 12.42
N ALA A 636 44.36 35.31 11.69
CA ALA A 636 45.22 36.18 10.87
C ALA A 636 44.48 37.47 10.54
#